data_AF-A0A4R5VUE3-F1
#
_entry.id   AF-A0A4R5VUE3-F1
#
_cell.length_a   1.000
_cell.length_b   1.000
_cell.length_c   1.000
_cell.angle_alpha   90.00
_cell.angle_beta   90.00
_cell.angle_gamma   90.00
#
_symmetry.space_group_name_H-M   'P 1'
#
loop_
_entity.id
_entity.type
_entity.pdbx_description
1 polymer ?
#
loop_
_entity_poly.entity_id
_entity_poly.type
_entity_poly.pdbx_seq_one_letter_code
_entity_poly.pdbx_strand_id
1 'polypeptide(L)'
;MFDISVDRHNTLTDTAQAQSSPNGWYSLLRFGRNLSGDKLPADAAHWRKIKTSANSEAWVDLAYSGCYAFSDADFLPLFGWNCINDDPSPDDQRCDSPQLRKWLADKDDPTGATIKLNTDAKRAKARRLIAKFPTEWDKASILNRYGFVKELPGLKDNPESWELFKAHAQAVCCDGLPKAYLDAQWHFDPREFIRHFRQCGWLSRSEIVQLIPEKAVRKAKSEWVSETVGLRITASKLWTDRLRELNRSNRQFGINTPRRLAAFFANALQETGWLFLMRETSDQKGNESASYFPWDGRGYLQLTWPANYIKYFRFRGNVITKEDEATLVRAHKAAVDDLKNKNTKDKLHDTNLKDDKGGSVTIDKEFRDLRDGIVKIPPEDNPTDLALTSGTYWAWSKASQYADTTSENVRTTITTDKKESLTYYTHEGFGGVAATVNVGRPVTNYSSINGVQARFQAYSVAQVVLFDTPEFPHADGKSYPLPEGVTLRKST
;
A
#
# COMPACT_ATOMS: atom_id res chain seq x y z
N MET A 1 3.05 -13.77 -11.11
CA MET A 1 3.59 -12.52 -11.69
C MET A 1 5.09 -12.42 -11.51
N PHE A 2 5.65 -12.54 -10.29
CA PHE A 2 7.10 -12.53 -10.08
C PHE A 2 7.85 -13.51 -11.01
N ASP A 3 7.52 -14.80 -10.95
CA ASP A 3 8.17 -15.81 -11.79
C ASP A 3 8.05 -15.48 -13.30
N ILE A 4 6.83 -15.16 -13.76
CA ILE A 4 6.56 -14.78 -15.15
C ILE A 4 7.43 -13.60 -15.62
N SER A 5 7.62 -12.58 -14.79
CA SER A 5 8.45 -11.42 -15.15
C SER A 5 9.95 -11.75 -15.19
N VAL A 6 10.40 -12.65 -14.33
CA VAL A 6 11.78 -13.17 -14.35
C VAL A 6 11.99 -14.01 -15.61
N ASP A 7 11.07 -14.93 -15.92
CA ASP A 7 11.15 -15.76 -17.11
C ASP A 7 11.16 -14.90 -18.38
N ARG A 8 10.27 -13.91 -18.47
CA ARG A 8 10.22 -12.99 -19.61
C ARG A 8 11.54 -12.26 -19.83
N HIS A 9 12.14 -11.73 -18.76
CA HIS A 9 13.46 -11.11 -18.82
C HIS A 9 14.55 -12.09 -19.28
N ASN A 10 14.58 -13.30 -18.72
CA ASN A 10 15.60 -14.30 -19.02
C ASN A 10 15.50 -14.86 -20.46
N THR A 11 14.35 -14.74 -21.12
CA THR A 11 14.19 -15.12 -22.54
C THR A 11 14.77 -14.10 -23.53
N LEU A 12 15.16 -12.92 -23.05
CA LEU A 12 15.78 -11.88 -23.89
C LEU A 12 17.25 -12.23 -24.19
N THR A 13 17.77 -11.71 -25.29
CA THR A 13 19.21 -11.74 -25.58
C THR A 13 19.98 -10.93 -24.55
N ASP A 14 21.27 -11.21 -24.36
CA ASP A 14 22.12 -10.50 -23.39
C ASP A 14 22.09 -8.97 -23.59
N THR A 15 22.11 -8.51 -24.86
CA THR A 15 22.00 -7.09 -25.20
C THR A 15 20.66 -6.49 -24.74
N ALA A 16 19.56 -7.21 -24.92
CA ALA A 16 18.25 -6.75 -24.49
C ALA A 16 18.07 -6.84 -22.96
N GLN A 17 18.68 -7.85 -22.30
CA GLN A 17 18.71 -7.95 -20.84
C GLN A 17 19.40 -6.73 -20.21
N ALA A 18 20.47 -6.20 -20.81
CA ALA A 18 21.16 -5.01 -20.30
C ALA A 18 20.27 -3.75 -20.22
N GLN A 19 19.21 -3.69 -21.05
CA GLN A 19 18.20 -2.63 -21.11
C GLN A 19 16.84 -3.05 -20.52
N SER A 20 16.82 -4.10 -19.71
CA SER A 20 15.62 -4.70 -19.16
C SER A 20 15.80 -5.04 -17.68
N SER A 21 14.69 -5.15 -16.96
CA SER A 21 14.67 -5.71 -15.61
C SER A 21 13.41 -6.56 -15.41
N PRO A 22 13.48 -7.63 -14.59
CA PRO A 22 12.27 -8.33 -14.16
C PRO A 22 11.25 -7.41 -13.48
N ASN A 23 11.66 -6.39 -12.69
CA ASN A 23 10.72 -5.46 -12.07
C ASN A 23 9.98 -4.58 -13.09
N GLY A 24 10.67 -4.14 -14.14
CA GLY A 24 10.04 -3.44 -15.27
C GLY A 24 8.98 -4.30 -15.95
N TRP A 25 9.30 -5.57 -16.24
CA TRP A 25 8.33 -6.53 -16.76
C TRP A 25 7.20 -6.82 -15.77
N TYR A 26 7.49 -6.91 -14.47
CA TYR A 26 6.49 -7.10 -13.43
C TYR A 26 5.45 -5.98 -13.46
N SER A 27 5.92 -4.72 -13.50
CA SER A 27 5.08 -3.54 -13.59
C SER A 27 4.26 -3.52 -14.87
N LEU A 28 4.90 -3.69 -16.03
CA LEU A 28 4.21 -3.71 -17.32
C LEU A 28 3.14 -4.80 -17.35
N LEU A 29 3.51 -6.05 -17.05
CA LEU A 29 2.59 -7.17 -17.19
C LEU A 29 1.41 -7.12 -16.21
N ARG A 30 1.59 -6.47 -15.06
CA ARG A 30 0.56 -6.34 -14.01
C ARG A 30 -0.34 -5.12 -14.21
N PHE A 31 0.22 -4.00 -14.64
CA PHE A 31 -0.48 -2.70 -14.65
C PHE A 31 -0.64 -2.09 -16.04
N GLY A 32 -0.07 -2.68 -17.08
CA GLY A 32 0.00 -2.09 -18.41
C GLY A 32 0.95 -0.89 -18.51
N ARG A 33 1.74 -0.62 -17.47
CA ARG A 33 2.67 0.51 -17.41
C ARG A 33 3.82 0.25 -16.45
N ASN A 34 4.96 0.89 -16.71
CA ASN A 34 6.13 0.83 -15.86
C ASN A 34 6.00 1.81 -14.67
N LEU A 35 5.57 1.32 -13.51
CA LEU A 35 5.31 2.15 -12.32
C LEU A 35 6.58 2.62 -11.61
N SER A 36 7.66 1.84 -11.68
CA SER A 36 8.87 2.05 -10.89
C SER A 36 10.02 2.65 -11.69
N GLY A 37 9.82 2.94 -12.99
CA GLY A 37 10.85 3.49 -13.86
C GLY A 37 12.04 2.55 -14.09
N ASP A 38 11.93 1.27 -13.69
CA ASP A 38 13.00 0.30 -13.90
C ASP A 38 13.19 0.00 -15.40
N LYS A 39 14.38 -0.47 -15.77
CA LYS A 39 14.71 -0.78 -17.16
C LYS A 39 13.66 -1.70 -17.80
N LEU A 40 13.22 -1.32 -19.00
CA LEU A 40 12.27 -2.06 -19.82
C LEU A 40 12.62 -1.80 -21.30
N PRO A 41 12.65 -2.83 -22.18
CA PRO A 41 12.92 -2.62 -23.60
C PRO A 41 11.95 -1.62 -24.23
N ALA A 42 12.44 -0.81 -25.19
CA ALA A 42 11.64 0.22 -25.85
C ALA A 42 10.44 -0.37 -26.62
N ASP A 43 10.56 -1.60 -27.09
CA ASP A 43 9.56 -2.38 -27.83
C ASP A 43 8.86 -3.43 -26.94
N ALA A 44 8.87 -3.25 -25.62
CA ALA A 44 8.28 -4.19 -24.69
C ALA A 44 6.76 -4.33 -24.89
N ALA A 45 6.36 -5.39 -25.58
CA ALA A 45 4.95 -5.73 -25.78
C ALA A 45 4.33 -6.44 -24.57
N HIS A 46 3.05 -6.14 -24.31
CA HIS A 46 2.20 -6.75 -23.29
C HIS A 46 1.05 -7.53 -23.94
N TRP A 47 1.38 -8.63 -24.60
CA TRP A 47 0.38 -9.50 -25.24
C TRP A 47 -0.55 -10.17 -24.21
N ARG A 48 -1.85 -9.94 -24.37
CA ARG A 48 -2.91 -10.64 -23.63
C ARG A 48 -3.94 -11.21 -24.60
N LYS A 49 -4.37 -12.43 -24.32
CA LYS A 49 -5.54 -13.01 -24.99
C LYS A 49 -6.79 -12.40 -24.36
N ILE A 50 -7.59 -11.73 -25.16
CA ILE A 50 -8.86 -11.13 -24.72
C ILE A 50 -10.02 -11.73 -25.51
N LYS A 51 -11.19 -11.78 -24.86
CA LYS A 51 -12.44 -12.05 -25.55
C LYS A 51 -12.87 -10.77 -26.28
N THR A 52 -13.13 -10.89 -27.57
CA THR A 52 -13.74 -9.84 -28.39
C THR A 52 -15.23 -10.17 -28.57
N SER A 53 -15.90 -9.60 -29.59
CA SER A 53 -17.34 -9.83 -29.83
C SER A 53 -17.73 -11.32 -29.78
N ALA A 54 -18.98 -11.58 -29.41
CA ALA A 54 -19.54 -12.68 -28.59
C ALA A 54 -18.97 -14.12 -28.63
N ASN A 55 -17.97 -14.50 -29.45
CA ASN A 55 -17.27 -15.79 -29.39
C ASN A 55 -15.85 -15.79 -30.01
N SER A 56 -15.27 -14.62 -30.28
CA SER A 56 -13.94 -14.52 -30.92
C SER A 56 -12.86 -14.10 -29.92
N GLU A 57 -11.70 -14.75 -29.97
CA GLU A 57 -10.55 -14.42 -29.13
C GLU A 57 -9.48 -13.75 -29.99
N ALA A 58 -8.83 -12.73 -29.44
CA ALA A 58 -7.72 -12.05 -30.09
C ALA A 58 -6.55 -11.89 -29.12
N TRP A 59 -5.33 -11.95 -29.64
CA TRP A 59 -4.14 -11.49 -28.94
C TRP A 59 -4.00 -10.00 -29.19
N VAL A 60 -3.99 -9.21 -28.11
CA VAL A 60 -3.84 -7.76 -28.17
C VAL A 60 -2.65 -7.35 -27.33
N ASP A 61 -1.81 -6.48 -27.88
CA ASP A 61 -0.75 -5.84 -27.14
C ASP A 61 -1.33 -4.67 -26.33
N LEU A 62 -1.39 -4.83 -25.02
CA LEU A 62 -1.89 -3.80 -24.12
C LEU A 62 -0.88 -2.67 -23.85
N ALA A 63 0.37 -2.82 -24.32
CA ALA A 63 1.41 -1.80 -24.26
C ALA A 63 1.49 -0.95 -25.54
N TYR A 64 0.64 -1.22 -26.52
CA TYR A 64 0.60 -0.47 -27.77
C TYR A 64 0.30 1.01 -27.51
N SER A 65 0.87 1.92 -28.31
CA SER A 65 0.76 3.38 -28.11
C SER A 65 -0.67 3.92 -28.17
N GLY A 66 -1.60 3.19 -28.80
CA GLY A 66 -3.03 3.52 -28.80
C GLY A 66 -3.81 3.03 -27.58
N CYS A 67 -3.18 2.28 -26.66
CA CYS A 67 -3.80 1.81 -25.43
C CYS A 67 -3.63 2.84 -24.31
N TYR A 68 -4.71 3.04 -23.55
CA TYR A 68 -4.73 3.96 -22.41
C TYR A 68 -4.78 3.17 -21.10
N ALA A 69 -3.88 3.49 -20.17
CA ALA A 69 -3.82 2.87 -18.85
C ALA A 69 -4.28 3.85 -17.79
N PHE A 70 -5.39 3.53 -17.14
CA PHE A 70 -6.03 4.38 -16.13
C PHE A 70 -5.85 3.82 -14.71
N SER A 71 -5.97 4.68 -13.72
CA SER A 71 -6.01 4.36 -12.29
C SER A 71 -7.36 4.75 -11.67
N ASP A 72 -7.47 4.46 -10.38
CA ASP A 72 -8.53 4.96 -9.52
C ASP A 72 -8.57 6.52 -9.46
N ALA A 73 -7.53 7.22 -9.89
CA ALA A 73 -7.54 8.70 -9.93
C ALA A 73 -8.19 9.29 -11.20
N ASP A 74 -8.52 8.47 -12.22
CA ASP A 74 -8.94 8.98 -13.53
C ASP A 74 -10.45 9.13 -13.74
N PHE A 75 -11.28 8.79 -12.74
CA PHE A 75 -12.75 9.02 -12.74
C PHE A 75 -13.45 8.75 -14.09
N LEU A 76 -13.29 7.54 -14.64
CA LEU A 76 -13.77 7.24 -15.99
C LEU A 76 -15.30 7.10 -16.10
N PRO A 77 -15.90 7.51 -17.25
CA PRO A 77 -17.29 7.23 -17.59
C PRO A 77 -17.67 5.75 -17.59
N LEU A 78 -16.74 4.86 -17.94
CA LEU A 78 -16.93 3.41 -17.85
C LEU A 78 -17.24 2.94 -16.42
N PHE A 79 -16.70 3.65 -15.42
CA PHE A 79 -17.00 3.45 -14.02
C PHE A 79 -18.10 4.41 -13.52
N GLY A 80 -18.93 4.95 -14.41
CA GLY A 80 -20.07 5.79 -14.06
C GLY A 80 -19.73 7.21 -13.59
N TRP A 81 -18.45 7.60 -13.57
CA TRP A 81 -18.04 8.96 -13.26
C TRP A 81 -18.24 9.89 -14.46
N ASN A 82 -18.92 11.01 -14.27
CA ASN A 82 -19.24 11.93 -15.34
C ASN A 82 -18.88 13.36 -14.94
N CYS A 83 -17.97 13.96 -15.69
CA CYS A 83 -17.54 15.33 -15.53
C CYS A 83 -18.42 16.24 -16.40
N ILE A 84 -19.13 17.17 -15.77
CA ILE A 84 -20.17 18.00 -16.39
C ILE A 84 -19.75 19.47 -16.33
N ASN A 85 -19.68 20.11 -17.50
CA ASN A 85 -19.23 21.50 -17.69
C ASN A 85 -19.92 22.18 -18.88
N ASP A 86 -21.16 21.80 -19.17
CA ASP A 86 -21.98 22.34 -20.25
C ASP A 86 -23.12 23.23 -19.73
N ASP A 87 -23.00 23.74 -18.50
CA ASP A 87 -23.96 24.70 -17.95
C ASP A 87 -23.90 26.02 -18.74
N PRO A 88 -25.01 26.46 -19.35
CA PRO A 88 -25.07 27.73 -20.08
C PRO A 88 -25.03 28.97 -19.17
N SER A 89 -25.23 28.81 -17.86
CA SER A 89 -25.21 29.88 -16.85
C SER A 89 -24.19 29.58 -15.74
N PRO A 90 -22.89 29.45 -16.08
CA PRO A 90 -21.87 28.91 -15.17
C PRO A 90 -21.58 29.78 -13.95
N ASP A 91 -22.08 31.02 -13.94
CA ASP A 91 -21.89 31.98 -12.85
C ASP A 91 -23.03 31.98 -11.83
N ASP A 92 -24.07 31.15 -12.02
CA ASP A 92 -25.18 31.02 -11.06
C ASP A 92 -25.17 29.68 -10.30
N GLN A 93 -26.17 29.43 -9.45
CA GLN A 93 -26.24 28.23 -8.61
C GLN A 93 -27.14 27.11 -9.13
N ARG A 94 -27.52 27.11 -10.40
CA ARG A 94 -28.49 26.13 -10.92
C ARG A 94 -27.84 24.82 -11.35
N CYS A 95 -26.58 24.83 -11.78
CA CYS A 95 -25.97 23.66 -12.41
C CYS A 95 -26.87 23.12 -13.55
N ASP A 96 -27.32 24.00 -14.44
CA ASP A 96 -28.37 23.81 -15.44
C ASP A 96 -27.91 23.02 -16.69
N SER A 97 -27.04 22.05 -16.49
CA SER A 97 -26.43 21.21 -17.52
C SER A 97 -27.48 20.45 -18.37
N PRO A 98 -27.51 20.67 -19.70
CA PRO A 98 -28.30 19.87 -20.63
C PRO A 98 -27.94 18.38 -20.59
N GLN A 99 -26.65 18.04 -20.50
CA GLN A 99 -26.18 16.66 -20.40
C GLN A 99 -26.69 15.99 -19.13
N LEU A 100 -26.65 16.67 -17.98
CA LEU A 100 -27.18 16.18 -16.71
C LEU A 100 -28.68 15.90 -16.80
N ARG A 101 -29.45 16.86 -17.34
CA ARG A 101 -30.91 16.74 -17.55
C ARG A 101 -31.24 15.52 -18.40
N LYS A 102 -30.58 15.35 -19.55
CA LYS A 102 -30.76 14.19 -20.43
C LYS A 102 -30.36 12.88 -19.75
N TRP A 103 -29.30 12.88 -18.94
CA TRP A 103 -28.78 11.68 -18.31
C TRP A 103 -29.65 11.16 -17.15
N LEU A 104 -30.35 12.06 -16.45
CA LEU A 104 -31.27 11.76 -15.36
C LEU A 104 -32.76 11.84 -15.75
N ALA A 105 -33.04 12.13 -17.02
CA ALA A 105 -34.38 12.18 -17.59
C ALA A 105 -35.18 10.91 -17.29
N ASP A 106 -36.47 11.09 -17.02
CA ASP A 106 -37.41 9.97 -17.01
C ASP A 106 -37.77 9.58 -18.44
N LYS A 107 -38.19 8.33 -18.65
CA LYS A 107 -38.67 7.90 -19.98
C LYS A 107 -39.83 8.77 -20.47
N ASP A 108 -40.67 9.21 -19.53
CA ASP A 108 -41.88 10.00 -19.81
C ASP A 108 -41.60 11.52 -19.81
N ASP A 109 -40.39 11.95 -19.41
CA ASP A 109 -39.87 13.31 -19.59
C ASP A 109 -38.44 13.24 -20.18
N PRO A 110 -38.32 12.94 -21.49
CA PRO A 110 -37.03 12.78 -22.16
C PRO A 110 -36.23 14.09 -22.23
N THR A 111 -36.88 15.23 -21.96
CA THR A 111 -36.22 16.54 -21.90
C THR A 111 -35.49 16.77 -20.57
N GLY A 112 -35.85 16.01 -19.52
CA GLY A 112 -35.32 16.19 -18.17
C GLY A 112 -35.67 17.57 -17.62
N ALA A 113 -36.83 18.13 -18.00
CA ALA A 113 -37.30 19.42 -17.52
C ALA A 113 -37.46 19.42 -15.99
N THR A 114 -37.86 18.28 -15.42
CA THR A 114 -37.90 18.06 -13.97
C THR A 114 -37.06 16.84 -13.57
N ILE A 115 -35.83 17.07 -13.09
CA ILE A 115 -35.01 15.98 -12.56
C ILE A 115 -35.53 15.58 -11.18
N LYS A 116 -35.97 14.32 -11.05
CA LYS A 116 -36.32 13.71 -9.75
C LYS A 116 -35.33 12.59 -9.42
N LEU A 117 -34.67 12.68 -8.26
CA LEU A 117 -33.82 11.61 -7.71
C LEU A 117 -34.66 10.56 -6.94
N ASN A 118 -35.78 10.15 -7.54
CA ASN A 118 -36.80 9.31 -6.92
C ASN A 118 -36.45 7.81 -6.91
N THR A 119 -35.54 7.34 -7.75
CA THR A 119 -35.11 5.93 -7.79
C THR A 119 -33.67 5.74 -7.30
N ASP A 120 -33.35 4.54 -6.79
CA ASP A 120 -31.98 4.19 -6.39
C ASP A 120 -31.01 4.23 -7.56
N ALA A 121 -31.45 3.84 -8.76
CA ALA A 121 -30.63 3.90 -9.96
C ALA A 121 -30.23 5.34 -10.32
N LYS A 122 -31.16 6.30 -10.22
CA LYS A 122 -30.85 7.72 -10.45
C LYS A 122 -29.96 8.29 -9.35
N ARG A 123 -30.22 7.96 -8.09
CA ARG A 123 -29.36 8.36 -6.96
C ARG A 123 -27.94 7.82 -7.16
N ALA A 124 -27.78 6.54 -7.50
CA ALA A 124 -26.48 5.94 -7.75
C ALA A 124 -25.70 6.63 -8.87
N LYS A 125 -26.37 6.98 -9.97
CA LYS A 125 -25.80 7.80 -11.05
C LYS A 125 -25.36 9.17 -10.55
N ALA A 126 -26.27 9.90 -9.89
CA ALA A 126 -26.00 11.26 -9.41
C ALA A 126 -24.81 11.35 -8.45
N ARG A 127 -24.57 10.32 -7.63
CA ARG A 127 -23.42 10.31 -6.70
C ARG A 127 -22.05 10.27 -7.40
N ARG A 128 -21.98 9.93 -8.69
CA ARG A 128 -20.74 9.91 -9.49
C ARG A 128 -20.67 11.06 -10.48
N LEU A 129 -21.41 12.13 -10.25
CA LEU A 129 -21.28 13.39 -10.97
C LEU A 129 -20.14 14.23 -10.40
N ILE A 130 -19.40 14.85 -11.29
CA ILE A 130 -18.46 15.92 -10.97
C ILE A 130 -18.94 17.14 -11.76
N ALA A 131 -19.62 18.07 -11.09
CA ALA A 131 -20.28 19.20 -11.72
C ALA A 131 -19.57 20.50 -11.40
N LYS A 132 -19.52 21.42 -12.37
CA LYS A 132 -18.92 22.73 -12.19
C LYS A 132 -19.97 23.78 -11.85
N PHE A 133 -19.87 24.41 -10.69
CA PHE A 133 -20.65 25.58 -10.30
C PHE A 133 -19.93 26.39 -9.20
N PRO A 134 -20.18 27.69 -9.05
CA PRO A 134 -19.53 28.53 -8.05
C PRO A 134 -19.86 28.11 -6.61
N THR A 135 -18.96 28.41 -5.67
CA THR A 135 -19.20 28.12 -4.24
C THR A 135 -20.44 28.83 -3.69
N GLU A 136 -21.22 28.17 -2.83
CA GLU A 136 -22.41 28.77 -2.18
C GLU A 136 -22.07 29.78 -1.07
N TRP A 137 -20.80 29.89 -0.69
CA TRP A 137 -20.41 30.57 0.55
C TRP A 137 -19.83 31.96 0.36
N ASP A 138 -19.60 32.41 -0.88
CA ASP A 138 -19.01 33.73 -1.13
C ASP A 138 -20.05 34.85 -1.06
N LYS A 139 -19.96 35.68 -0.02
CA LYS A 139 -20.89 36.78 0.22
C LYS A 139 -20.84 37.85 -0.87
N ALA A 140 -19.69 38.06 -1.50
CA ALA A 140 -19.50 39.12 -2.50
C ALA A 140 -20.34 38.89 -3.77
N SER A 141 -20.56 37.63 -4.13
CA SER A 141 -21.27 37.26 -5.37
C SER A 141 -22.62 36.59 -5.15
N ILE A 142 -22.97 36.18 -3.91
CA ILE A 142 -24.16 35.36 -3.61
C ILE A 142 -25.46 35.90 -4.21
N LEU A 143 -25.70 37.22 -4.15
CA LEU A 143 -26.93 37.82 -4.65
C LEU A 143 -27.03 37.80 -6.18
N ASN A 144 -25.89 37.91 -6.88
CA ASN A 144 -25.86 37.80 -8.34
C ASN A 144 -26.16 36.36 -8.75
N ARG A 145 -25.56 35.39 -8.05
CA ARG A 145 -25.73 33.96 -8.38
C ARG A 145 -27.13 33.43 -8.12
N TYR A 146 -27.84 33.97 -7.12
CA TYR A 146 -29.24 33.64 -6.86
C TYR A 146 -30.22 34.63 -7.50
N GLY A 147 -29.75 35.56 -8.33
CA GLY A 147 -30.61 36.57 -8.96
C GLY A 147 -31.76 35.97 -9.77
N PHE A 148 -31.53 34.80 -10.39
CA PHE A 148 -32.54 34.07 -11.16
C PHE A 148 -33.78 33.67 -10.33
N VAL A 149 -33.65 33.51 -9.01
CA VAL A 149 -34.75 33.08 -8.13
C VAL A 149 -35.89 34.10 -8.11
N LYS A 150 -35.59 35.38 -8.39
CA LYS A 150 -36.61 36.44 -8.52
C LYS A 150 -37.65 36.15 -9.60
N GLU A 151 -37.27 35.41 -10.63
CA GLU A 151 -38.15 35.07 -11.76
C GLU A 151 -38.93 33.76 -11.53
N LEU A 152 -38.63 33.03 -10.45
CA LEU A 152 -39.32 31.78 -10.13
C LEU A 152 -40.70 32.06 -9.51
N PRO A 153 -41.71 31.20 -9.79
CA PRO A 153 -43.03 31.27 -9.14
C PRO A 153 -42.91 31.31 -7.61
N GLY A 154 -43.73 32.14 -6.96
CA GLY A 154 -43.62 32.40 -5.52
C GLY A 154 -42.82 33.65 -5.19
N LEU A 155 -41.53 33.73 -5.58
CA LEU A 155 -40.74 34.97 -5.37
C LEU A 155 -41.14 36.08 -6.35
N LYS A 156 -41.48 35.71 -7.58
CA LYS A 156 -42.00 36.66 -8.57
C LYS A 156 -43.30 37.33 -8.12
N ASP A 157 -44.14 36.57 -7.41
CA ASP A 157 -45.45 37.01 -6.92
C ASP A 157 -45.37 37.67 -5.52
N ASN A 158 -44.20 37.56 -4.86
CA ASN A 158 -43.90 38.12 -3.54
C ASN A 158 -42.49 38.74 -3.52
N PRO A 159 -42.29 39.91 -4.15
CA PRO A 159 -40.97 40.53 -4.26
C PRO A 159 -40.33 40.87 -2.91
N GLU A 160 -41.12 41.10 -1.86
CA GLU A 160 -40.63 41.40 -0.51
C GLU A 160 -39.90 40.21 0.13
N SER A 161 -40.21 38.97 -0.27
CA SER A 161 -39.46 37.77 0.13
C SER A 161 -38.00 37.79 -0.34
N TRP A 162 -37.66 38.57 -1.37
CA TRP A 162 -36.27 38.73 -1.80
C TRP A 162 -35.40 39.38 -0.72
N GLU A 163 -35.90 40.38 0.01
CA GLU A 163 -35.10 41.03 1.05
C GLU A 163 -34.87 40.08 2.25
N LEU A 164 -35.82 39.21 2.56
CA LEU A 164 -35.64 38.13 3.54
C LEU A 164 -34.58 37.12 3.08
N PHE A 165 -34.65 36.68 1.82
CA PHE A 165 -33.64 35.80 1.22
C PHE A 165 -32.25 36.45 1.24
N LYS A 166 -32.14 37.70 0.80
CA LYS A 166 -30.89 38.46 0.77
C LYS A 166 -30.27 38.57 2.17
N ALA A 167 -31.07 38.94 3.18
CA ALA A 167 -30.60 39.02 4.56
C ALA A 167 -30.10 37.65 5.05
N HIS A 168 -30.83 36.57 4.76
CA HIS A 168 -30.43 35.22 5.13
C HIS A 168 -29.15 34.77 4.42
N ALA A 169 -29.10 34.87 3.09
CA ALA A 169 -27.96 34.47 2.27
C ALA A 169 -26.69 35.22 2.68
N GLN A 170 -26.78 36.52 2.92
CA GLN A 170 -25.64 37.31 3.38
C GLN A 170 -25.19 36.98 4.80
N ALA A 171 -26.10 36.53 5.68
CA ALA A 171 -25.78 36.14 7.05
C ALA A 171 -25.05 34.79 7.13
N VAL A 172 -25.34 33.85 6.22
CA VAL A 172 -24.71 32.52 6.20
C VAL A 172 -23.45 32.46 5.33
N CYS A 173 -23.26 33.42 4.43
CA CYS A 173 -22.05 33.52 3.61
C CYS A 173 -20.86 34.13 4.37
N CYS A 174 -19.66 33.82 3.88
CA CYS A 174 -18.40 34.31 4.42
C CYS A 174 -17.82 35.45 3.56
N ASP A 175 -17.19 36.41 4.23
CA ASP A 175 -16.36 37.45 3.60
C ASP A 175 -14.90 37.00 3.53
N GLY A 176 -14.16 37.47 2.52
CA GLY A 176 -12.71 37.28 2.43
C GLY A 176 -12.25 35.83 2.21
N LEU A 177 -13.07 35.00 1.53
CA LEU A 177 -12.70 33.62 1.23
C LEU A 177 -11.39 33.55 0.40
N PRO A 178 -10.51 32.56 0.67
CA PRO A 178 -9.28 32.40 -0.09
C PRO A 178 -9.55 32.21 -1.58
N LYS A 179 -8.72 32.81 -2.45
CA LYS A 179 -8.83 32.65 -3.91
C LYS A 179 -8.88 31.18 -4.34
N ALA A 180 -8.06 30.32 -3.74
CA ALA A 180 -8.06 28.89 -4.06
C ALA A 180 -9.41 28.21 -3.78
N TYR A 181 -10.17 28.67 -2.78
CA TYR A 181 -11.50 28.16 -2.49
C TYR A 181 -12.55 28.67 -3.50
N LEU A 182 -12.45 29.95 -3.90
CA LEU A 182 -13.31 30.54 -4.92
C LEU A 182 -13.11 29.89 -6.30
N ASP A 183 -11.86 29.54 -6.63
CA ASP A 183 -11.49 28.87 -7.87
C ASP A 183 -11.87 27.37 -7.88
N ALA A 184 -12.14 26.77 -6.71
CA ALA A 184 -12.55 25.36 -6.56
C ALA A 184 -14.03 25.18 -6.90
N GLN A 185 -14.34 25.25 -8.19
CA GLN A 185 -15.71 25.21 -8.72
C GLN A 185 -16.20 23.80 -9.06
N TRP A 186 -15.40 22.76 -8.85
CA TRP A 186 -15.78 21.36 -9.13
C TRP A 186 -16.31 20.69 -7.86
N HIS A 187 -17.54 20.18 -7.93
CA HIS A 187 -18.24 19.56 -6.81
C HIS A 187 -18.62 18.12 -7.12
N PHE A 188 -18.68 17.28 -6.09
CA PHE A 188 -19.00 15.85 -6.17
C PHE A 188 -19.67 15.38 -4.88
N ASP A 189 -20.34 14.21 -4.87
CA ASP A 189 -20.84 13.62 -3.60
C ASP A 189 -19.61 13.22 -2.76
N PRO A 190 -19.39 13.84 -1.59
CA PRO A 190 -18.17 13.62 -0.81
C PRO A 190 -18.07 12.18 -0.29
N ARG A 191 -19.20 11.52 -0.01
CA ARG A 191 -19.19 10.13 0.48
C ARG A 191 -18.80 9.18 -0.64
N GLU A 192 -19.26 9.41 -1.87
CA GLU A 192 -18.84 8.61 -3.00
C GLU A 192 -17.37 8.81 -3.34
N PHE A 193 -16.92 10.07 -3.37
CA PHE A 193 -15.51 10.37 -3.58
C PHE A 193 -14.63 9.66 -2.55
N ILE A 194 -14.97 9.75 -1.26
CA ILE A 194 -14.25 9.05 -0.19
C ILE A 194 -14.32 7.53 -0.40
N ARG A 195 -15.49 6.96 -0.71
CA ARG A 195 -15.64 5.52 -0.95
C ARG A 195 -14.79 5.04 -2.14
N HIS A 196 -14.66 5.85 -3.17
CA HIS A 196 -13.81 5.58 -4.33
C HIS A 196 -12.33 5.65 -3.96
N PHE A 197 -11.87 6.73 -3.32
CA PHE A 197 -10.48 6.92 -2.93
C PHE A 197 -10.00 5.93 -1.86
N ARG A 198 -10.89 5.46 -0.98
CA ARG A 198 -10.57 4.40 -0.01
C ARG A 198 -10.11 3.10 -0.68
N GLN A 199 -10.43 2.87 -1.95
CA GLN A 199 -9.97 1.69 -2.71
C GLN A 199 -8.47 1.75 -3.04
N CYS A 200 -7.83 2.93 -2.97
CA CYS A 200 -6.39 3.06 -3.15
C CYS A 200 -5.62 2.31 -2.05
N GLY A 201 -6.19 2.21 -0.84
CA GLY A 201 -5.62 1.50 0.31
C GLY A 201 -4.35 2.13 0.88
N TRP A 202 -4.12 3.42 0.60
CA TRP A 202 -2.96 4.14 1.11
C TRP A 202 -3.17 4.50 2.57
N LEU A 203 -2.14 4.24 3.38
CA LEU A 203 -2.17 4.59 4.79
C LEU A 203 -1.44 5.89 5.04
N SER A 204 -2.06 6.75 5.83
CA SER A 204 -1.45 7.91 6.44
C SER A 204 -0.54 7.51 7.61
N ARG A 205 0.22 8.48 8.12
CA ARG A 205 1.06 8.29 9.31
C ARG A 205 0.22 7.89 10.52
N SER A 206 -0.92 8.55 10.74
CA SER A 206 -1.79 8.29 11.90
C SER A 206 -2.42 6.89 11.82
N GLU A 207 -2.77 6.42 10.63
CA GLU A 207 -3.26 5.05 10.43
C GLU A 207 -2.16 4.01 10.72
N ILE A 208 -0.92 4.20 10.25
CA ILE A 208 0.17 3.27 10.59
C ILE A 208 0.45 3.25 12.10
N VAL A 209 0.40 4.39 12.77
CA VAL A 209 0.56 4.44 14.24
C VAL A 209 -0.48 3.56 14.92
N GLN A 210 -1.72 3.57 14.43
CA GLN A 210 -2.79 2.73 14.97
C GLN A 210 -2.57 1.24 14.75
N LEU A 211 -1.80 0.84 13.72
CA LEU A 211 -1.41 -0.57 13.51
C LEU A 211 -0.43 -1.10 14.57
N ILE A 212 0.28 -0.21 15.28
CA ILE A 212 1.27 -0.60 16.28
C ILE A 212 0.55 -0.93 17.59
N PRO A 213 0.62 -2.16 18.10
CA PRO A 213 -0.03 -2.51 19.37
C PRO A 213 0.56 -1.69 20.53
N GLU A 214 -0.24 -1.42 21.57
CA GLU A 214 0.25 -0.78 22.80
C GLU A 214 1.18 -1.69 23.59
N LYS A 215 0.88 -2.99 23.57
CA LYS A 215 1.64 -4.02 24.26
C LYS A 215 1.93 -5.21 23.35
N ALA A 216 3.07 -5.85 23.55
CA ALA A 216 3.46 -7.05 22.82
C ALA A 216 3.89 -8.17 23.78
N VAL A 217 3.44 -9.39 23.50
CA VAL A 217 3.81 -10.61 24.22
C VAL A 217 5.12 -11.12 23.65
N ARG A 218 6.10 -11.27 24.54
CA ARG A 218 7.42 -11.80 24.18
C ARG A 218 8.00 -12.65 25.30
N LYS A 219 9.01 -13.44 24.94
CA LYS A 219 9.82 -14.19 25.88
C LYS A 219 11.05 -13.37 26.28
N ALA A 220 11.11 -12.90 27.52
CA ALA A 220 12.23 -12.16 28.09
C ALA A 220 12.94 -13.01 29.14
N LYS A 221 14.22 -13.35 28.94
CA LYS A 221 15.01 -14.18 29.87
C LYS A 221 14.28 -15.46 30.33
N SER A 222 13.63 -16.13 29.39
CA SER A 222 12.78 -17.33 29.56
C SER A 222 11.36 -17.11 30.09
N GLU A 223 11.02 -15.92 30.58
CA GLU A 223 9.69 -15.60 31.09
C GLU A 223 8.80 -14.98 30.00
N TRP A 224 7.51 -15.30 30.02
CA TRP A 224 6.53 -14.59 29.19
C TRP A 224 6.15 -13.27 29.83
N VAL A 225 6.31 -12.18 29.06
CA VAL A 225 5.98 -10.84 29.51
C VAL A 225 5.13 -10.11 28.47
N SER A 226 4.27 -9.21 28.94
CA SER A 226 3.59 -8.21 28.12
C SER A 226 4.35 -6.89 28.24
N GLU A 227 5.12 -6.54 27.22
CA GLU A 227 5.91 -5.31 27.22
C GLU A 227 5.14 -4.12 26.63
N THR A 228 5.45 -2.90 27.06
CA THR A 228 4.94 -1.70 26.40
C THR A 228 5.74 -1.43 25.14
N VAL A 229 5.05 -1.21 24.02
CA VAL A 229 5.66 -0.84 22.74
C VAL A 229 5.75 0.68 22.65
N GLY A 230 6.95 1.22 22.39
CA GLY A 230 7.18 2.67 22.26
C GLY A 230 7.08 3.18 20.82
N LEU A 231 6.58 4.40 20.62
CA LEU A 231 6.48 5.07 19.31
C LEU A 231 7.73 5.90 18.98
N ARG A 232 8.90 5.26 18.90
CA ARG A 232 10.19 5.97 18.89
C ARG A 232 10.47 6.82 17.63
N ILE A 233 9.85 6.56 16.48
CA ILE A 233 10.28 7.12 15.18
C ILE A 233 9.24 7.97 14.45
N THR A 234 7.96 7.85 14.81
CA THR A 234 6.87 8.39 13.99
C THR A 234 6.90 9.92 13.87
N ALA A 235 7.64 10.65 14.71
CA ALA A 235 7.72 12.11 14.72
C ALA A 235 8.62 12.79 13.65
N SER A 236 9.41 12.06 12.86
CA SER A 236 10.41 12.66 11.94
C SER A 236 9.93 12.84 10.50
N LYS A 237 10.44 13.86 9.78
CA LYS A 237 10.22 14.08 8.33
C LYS A 237 10.62 12.84 7.49
N LEU A 238 11.64 12.12 7.95
CA LEU A 238 12.10 10.84 7.40
C LEU A 238 10.97 9.81 7.23
N TRP A 239 9.97 9.84 8.12
CA TRP A 239 8.85 8.92 8.06
C TRP A 239 7.84 9.26 6.96
N THR A 240 7.63 10.54 6.65
CA THR A 240 6.73 10.96 5.57
C THR A 240 7.23 10.45 4.21
N ASP A 241 8.54 10.55 3.96
CA ASP A 241 9.14 10.10 2.70
C ASP A 241 9.09 8.56 2.59
N ARG A 242 9.44 7.86 3.68
CA ARG A 242 9.33 6.39 3.78
C ARG A 242 7.90 5.88 3.58
N LEU A 243 6.91 6.60 4.09
CA LEU A 243 5.50 6.23 3.99
C LEU A 243 4.99 6.26 2.55
N ARG A 244 5.34 7.30 1.80
CA ARG A 244 4.98 7.42 0.38
C ARG A 244 5.48 6.20 -0.40
N GLU A 245 6.75 5.86 -0.20
CA GLU A 245 7.38 4.75 -0.92
C GLU A 245 6.87 3.38 -0.47
N LEU A 246 6.53 3.24 0.81
CA LEU A 246 5.87 2.03 1.29
C LEU A 246 4.49 1.83 0.65
N ASN A 247 3.67 2.88 0.56
CA ASN A 247 2.37 2.81 -0.12
C ASN A 247 2.51 2.49 -1.62
N ARG A 248 3.49 3.10 -2.30
CA ARG A 248 3.82 2.79 -3.71
C ARG A 248 4.23 1.34 -3.89
N SER A 249 5.15 0.84 -3.08
CA SER A 249 5.60 -0.56 -3.10
C SER A 249 4.43 -1.51 -2.83
N ASN A 250 3.65 -1.26 -1.79
CA ASN A 250 2.47 -2.06 -1.47
C ASN A 250 1.51 -2.15 -2.66
N ARG A 251 1.24 -1.02 -3.35
CA ARG A 251 0.40 -1.02 -4.56
C ARG A 251 1.03 -1.82 -5.68
N GLN A 252 2.31 -1.62 -5.98
CA GLN A 252 3.05 -2.34 -7.02
C GLN A 252 2.96 -3.85 -6.81
N PHE A 253 3.23 -4.34 -5.60
CA PHE A 253 3.25 -5.78 -5.34
C PHE A 253 1.89 -6.38 -4.95
N GLY A 254 0.80 -5.61 -5.07
CA GLY A 254 -0.57 -6.09 -4.82
C GLY A 254 -0.89 -6.30 -3.34
N ILE A 255 -0.19 -5.63 -2.45
CA ILE A 255 -0.44 -5.57 -1.01
C ILE A 255 -1.47 -4.46 -0.77
N ASN A 256 -2.65 -4.59 -1.37
CA ASN A 256 -3.64 -3.51 -1.47
C ASN A 256 -5.07 -3.93 -1.07
N THR A 257 -5.19 -5.03 -0.33
CA THR A 257 -6.43 -5.43 0.33
C THR A 257 -6.24 -5.33 1.85
N PRO A 258 -7.30 -5.10 2.65
CA PRO A 258 -7.18 -5.06 4.11
C PRO A 258 -6.42 -6.26 4.69
N ARG A 259 -6.73 -7.48 4.23
CA ARG A 259 -6.04 -8.72 4.63
C ARG A 259 -4.55 -8.72 4.33
N ARG A 260 -4.16 -8.38 3.10
CA ARG A 260 -2.75 -8.35 2.69
C ARG A 260 -1.98 -7.25 3.42
N LEU A 261 -2.57 -6.06 3.58
CA LEU A 261 -2.00 -4.98 4.36
C LEU A 261 -1.79 -5.39 5.82
N ALA A 262 -2.82 -5.94 6.47
CA ALA A 262 -2.70 -6.41 7.85
C ALA A 262 -1.59 -7.45 8.02
N ALA A 263 -1.52 -8.44 7.12
CA ALA A 263 -0.50 -9.48 7.18
C ALA A 263 0.92 -8.95 6.87
N PHE A 264 1.05 -8.02 5.93
CA PHE A 264 2.33 -7.38 5.64
C PHE A 264 2.81 -6.54 6.84
N PHE A 265 1.97 -5.63 7.33
CA PHE A 265 2.34 -4.71 8.42
C PHE A 265 2.61 -5.45 9.71
N ALA A 266 1.83 -6.46 10.08
CA ALA A 266 2.08 -7.22 11.31
C ALA A 266 3.45 -7.93 11.32
N ASN A 267 3.92 -8.40 10.16
CA ASN A 267 5.28 -8.89 10.02
C ASN A 267 6.30 -7.74 10.03
N ALA A 268 6.08 -6.72 9.22
CA ALA A 268 7.01 -5.59 9.10
C ALA A 268 7.26 -4.90 10.44
N LEU A 269 6.22 -4.70 11.24
CA LEU A 269 6.31 -4.13 12.58
C LEU A 269 7.21 -4.97 13.48
N GLN A 270 7.07 -6.30 13.48
CA GLN A 270 7.93 -7.17 14.28
C GLN A 270 9.38 -7.15 13.79
N GLU A 271 9.60 -7.25 12.48
CA GLU A 271 10.94 -7.32 11.88
C GLU A 271 11.75 -6.04 12.11
N THR A 272 11.09 -4.89 12.09
CA THR A 272 11.74 -3.57 12.19
C THR A 272 11.81 -3.05 13.63
N GLY A 273 11.48 -3.85 14.64
CA GLY A 273 11.39 -3.38 16.02
C GLY A 273 10.39 -2.23 16.18
N TRP A 274 9.20 -2.40 15.61
CA TRP A 274 8.11 -1.42 15.56
C TRP A 274 8.46 -0.17 14.74
N LEU A 275 9.06 -0.38 13.57
CA LEU A 275 9.56 0.64 12.64
C LEU A 275 10.74 1.45 13.19
N PHE A 276 11.38 0.95 14.24
CA PHE A 276 12.56 1.57 14.84
C PHE A 276 13.83 1.36 14.02
N LEU A 277 13.94 0.24 13.29
CA LEU A 277 15.13 -0.18 12.58
C LEU A 277 14.77 -0.55 11.13
N MET A 278 15.57 -0.03 10.20
CA MET A 278 15.53 -0.40 8.78
C MET A 278 16.71 -1.29 8.40
N ARG A 279 17.73 -1.35 9.24
CA ARG A 279 18.80 -2.35 9.22
C ARG A 279 18.86 -3.06 10.57
N GLU A 280 19.05 -4.37 10.53
CA GLU A 280 19.03 -5.23 11.70
C GLU A 280 19.99 -4.75 12.79
N THR A 281 19.53 -4.71 14.04
CA THR A 281 20.27 -4.24 15.24
C THR A 281 20.67 -2.75 15.23
N SER A 282 21.11 -2.18 14.12
CA SER A 282 21.53 -0.78 13.99
C SER A 282 21.45 -0.30 12.54
N ASP A 283 20.77 0.82 12.29
CA ASP A 283 20.76 1.48 10.97
C ASP A 283 22.16 1.84 10.46
N GLN A 284 23.09 2.15 11.37
CA GLN A 284 24.47 2.53 11.02
C GLN A 284 25.39 1.31 10.86
N LYS A 285 25.39 0.40 11.85
CA LYS A 285 26.38 -0.69 11.94
C LYS A 285 25.86 -2.03 11.43
N GLY A 286 24.55 -2.24 11.42
CA GLY A 286 23.95 -3.54 11.16
C GLY A 286 24.20 -4.57 12.26
N ASN A 287 23.95 -5.83 11.94
CA ASN A 287 24.25 -6.96 12.83
C ASN A 287 25.61 -7.59 12.51
N GLU A 288 26.71 -6.96 12.94
CA GLU A 288 28.06 -7.49 12.70
C GLU A 288 28.35 -8.84 13.39
N SER A 289 27.47 -9.28 14.29
CA SER A 289 27.58 -10.58 14.96
C SER A 289 26.88 -11.72 14.22
N ALA A 290 26.08 -11.39 13.20
CA ALA A 290 25.34 -12.40 12.47
C ALA A 290 26.24 -13.23 11.56
N SER A 291 25.95 -14.53 11.49
CA SER A 291 26.59 -15.43 10.52
C SER A 291 26.39 -15.01 9.06
N TYR A 292 25.38 -14.20 8.77
CA TYR A 292 25.08 -13.70 7.42
C TYR A 292 25.60 -12.28 7.17
N PHE A 293 26.22 -11.61 8.15
CA PHE A 293 26.82 -10.30 7.90
C PHE A 293 27.87 -10.40 6.78
N PRO A 294 28.06 -9.37 5.93
CA PRO A 294 27.38 -8.07 5.86
C PRO A 294 26.01 -8.07 5.15
N TRP A 295 25.44 -9.25 4.88
CA TRP A 295 24.10 -9.46 4.31
C TRP A 295 23.02 -9.57 5.39
N ASP A 296 23.16 -8.77 6.45
CA ASP A 296 22.22 -8.62 7.56
C ASP A 296 20.88 -7.99 7.14
N GLY A 297 19.85 -8.13 7.97
CA GLY A 297 18.49 -7.71 7.63
C GLY A 297 18.39 -6.25 7.18
N ARG A 298 17.77 -5.99 6.02
CA ARG A 298 17.44 -4.63 5.54
C ARG A 298 15.99 -4.56 5.04
N GLY A 299 15.36 -3.39 5.21
CA GLY A 299 13.98 -3.15 4.79
C GLY A 299 12.92 -3.65 5.77
N TYR A 300 11.66 -3.47 5.40
CA TYR A 300 10.51 -3.78 6.26
C TYR A 300 10.36 -5.26 6.58
N LEU A 301 10.76 -6.16 5.67
CA LEU A 301 10.76 -7.60 5.92
C LEU A 301 12.17 -8.17 6.18
N GLN A 302 13.14 -7.31 6.51
CA GLN A 302 14.51 -7.67 6.91
C GLN A 302 15.18 -8.71 5.98
N LEU A 303 15.31 -8.36 4.70
CA LEU A 303 15.97 -9.19 3.69
C LEU A 303 17.38 -9.57 4.18
N THR A 304 17.66 -10.87 4.23
CA THR A 304 18.89 -11.43 4.83
C THR A 304 19.48 -12.50 3.92
N TRP A 305 20.78 -12.74 4.01
CA TRP A 305 21.58 -13.72 3.24
C TRP A 305 21.94 -13.30 1.81
N PRO A 306 23.18 -13.59 1.34
CA PRO A 306 23.66 -13.16 0.02
C PRO A 306 22.77 -13.62 -1.13
N ALA A 307 22.28 -14.86 -1.10
CA ALA A 307 21.43 -15.39 -2.17
C ALA A 307 20.13 -14.59 -2.36
N ASN A 308 19.51 -14.13 -1.27
CA ASN A 308 18.30 -13.32 -1.34
C ASN A 308 18.58 -11.92 -1.89
N TYR A 309 19.67 -11.29 -1.46
CA TYR A 309 20.10 -10.01 -2.03
C TYR A 309 20.40 -10.12 -3.53
N ILE A 310 21.14 -11.15 -3.96
CA ILE A 310 21.41 -11.40 -5.37
C ILE A 310 20.11 -11.57 -6.15
N LYS A 311 19.16 -12.37 -5.62
CA LYS A 311 17.85 -12.55 -6.24
C LYS A 311 17.11 -11.22 -6.39
N TYR A 312 17.16 -10.35 -5.39
CA TYR A 312 16.58 -9.01 -5.45
C TYR A 312 17.29 -8.12 -6.49
N PHE A 313 18.62 -8.10 -6.52
CA PHE A 313 19.37 -7.28 -7.47
C PHE A 313 19.16 -7.70 -8.92
N ARG A 314 19.10 -9.01 -9.20
CA ARG A 314 18.69 -9.51 -10.51
C ARG A 314 17.27 -9.10 -10.86
N PHE A 315 16.35 -9.12 -9.88
CA PHE A 315 15.00 -8.61 -10.09
C PHE A 315 14.98 -7.12 -10.46
N ARG A 316 15.93 -6.33 -9.94
CA ARG A 316 16.18 -4.93 -10.34
C ARG A 316 16.94 -4.75 -11.67
N GLY A 317 17.31 -5.84 -12.34
CA GLY A 317 18.02 -5.80 -13.63
C GLY A 317 19.54 -5.65 -13.52
N ASN A 318 20.12 -5.94 -12.34
CA ASN A 318 21.57 -6.03 -12.21
C ASN A 318 22.06 -7.38 -12.76
N VAL A 319 23.12 -7.34 -13.58
CA VAL A 319 23.72 -8.53 -14.17
C VAL A 319 24.64 -9.17 -13.13
N ILE A 320 24.26 -10.36 -12.66
CA ILE A 320 25.02 -11.14 -11.69
C ILE A 320 25.05 -12.57 -12.23
N THR A 321 26.22 -13.08 -12.63
CA THR A 321 26.29 -14.42 -13.23
C THR A 321 25.94 -15.50 -12.21
N LYS A 322 25.56 -16.69 -12.69
CA LYS A 322 25.34 -17.84 -11.80
C LYS A 322 26.64 -18.30 -11.13
N GLU A 323 27.77 -18.08 -11.80
CA GLU A 323 29.08 -18.38 -11.27
C GLU A 323 29.45 -17.43 -10.13
N ASP A 324 29.24 -16.12 -10.28
CA ASP A 324 29.51 -15.13 -9.23
C ASP A 324 28.65 -15.39 -7.99
N GLU A 325 27.37 -15.70 -8.18
CA GLU A 325 26.48 -16.08 -7.10
C GLU A 325 26.99 -17.33 -6.37
N ALA A 326 27.32 -18.38 -7.12
CA ALA A 326 27.76 -19.63 -6.54
C ALA A 326 29.09 -19.46 -5.79
N THR A 327 30.02 -18.67 -6.36
CA THR A 327 31.30 -18.31 -5.72
C THR A 327 31.07 -17.54 -4.44
N LEU A 328 30.24 -16.50 -4.46
CA LEU A 328 29.94 -15.71 -3.26
C LEU A 328 29.26 -16.54 -2.17
N VAL A 329 28.26 -17.34 -2.52
CA VAL A 329 27.52 -18.17 -1.54
C VAL A 329 28.43 -19.23 -0.94
N ARG A 330 29.27 -19.89 -1.74
CA ARG A 330 30.28 -20.83 -1.22
C ARG A 330 31.29 -20.12 -0.32
N ALA A 331 31.78 -18.96 -0.74
CA ALA A 331 32.81 -18.25 0.00
C ALA A 331 32.30 -17.73 1.35
N HIS A 332 31.06 -17.23 1.36
CA HIS A 332 30.37 -16.83 2.56
C HIS A 332 30.19 -18.01 3.52
N LYS A 333 29.73 -19.16 3.01
CA LYS A 333 29.58 -20.38 3.81
C LYS A 333 30.91 -20.86 4.40
N ALA A 334 31.98 -20.89 3.60
CA ALA A 334 33.30 -21.32 4.06
C ALA A 334 33.85 -20.39 5.16
N ALA A 335 33.68 -19.07 5.01
CA ALA A 335 34.07 -18.11 6.04
C ALA A 335 33.28 -18.28 7.35
N VAL A 336 31.97 -18.54 7.27
CA VAL A 336 31.13 -18.84 8.45
C VAL A 336 31.61 -20.12 9.15
N ASP A 337 31.89 -21.17 8.38
CA ASP A 337 32.33 -22.46 8.92
C ASP A 337 33.75 -22.34 9.53
N ASP A 338 34.66 -21.57 8.93
CA ASP A 338 36.00 -21.23 9.48
C ASP A 338 35.90 -20.52 10.84
N LEU A 339 35.05 -19.49 10.95
CA LEU A 339 34.83 -18.75 12.20
C LEU A 339 34.26 -19.65 13.30
N LYS A 340 33.31 -20.54 12.96
CA LYS A 340 32.76 -21.53 13.90
C LYS A 340 33.81 -22.52 14.37
N ASN A 341 34.60 -23.07 13.43
CA ASN A 341 35.64 -24.06 13.74
C ASN A 341 36.75 -23.48 14.62
N LYS A 342 37.10 -22.21 14.42
CA LYS A 342 38.09 -21.49 15.25
C LYS A 342 37.57 -21.11 16.63
N ASN A 343 36.25 -21.19 16.88
CA ASN A 343 35.61 -20.71 18.10
C ASN A 343 36.09 -19.30 18.49
N THR A 344 36.20 -18.41 17.49
CA THR A 344 36.72 -17.05 17.64
C THR A 344 35.58 -16.03 17.84
N LYS A 345 35.92 -14.87 18.40
CA LYS A 345 35.03 -13.68 18.43
C LYS A 345 35.15 -12.83 17.17
N ASP A 346 35.98 -13.25 16.21
CA ASP A 346 36.11 -12.55 14.93
C ASP A 346 34.78 -12.51 14.20
N LYS A 347 34.55 -11.38 13.54
CA LYS A 347 33.32 -11.11 12.80
C LYS A 347 33.54 -11.34 11.32
N LEU A 348 32.47 -11.72 10.63
CA LEU A 348 32.46 -11.78 9.18
C LEU A 348 32.53 -10.35 8.62
N HIS A 349 33.25 -10.12 7.54
CA HIS A 349 33.42 -8.82 6.89
C HIS A 349 33.62 -9.00 5.38
N ASP A 350 33.37 -7.96 4.57
CA ASP A 350 33.61 -8.02 3.12
C ASP A 350 35.08 -8.37 2.78
N THR A 351 36.02 -8.02 3.66
CA THR A 351 37.47 -8.20 3.45
C THR A 351 38.00 -9.58 3.84
N ASN A 352 37.18 -10.45 4.43
CA ASN A 352 37.64 -11.76 4.94
C ASN A 352 36.83 -12.94 4.40
N LEU A 353 36.11 -12.76 3.28
CA LEU A 353 35.50 -13.87 2.55
C LEU A 353 36.58 -14.74 1.91
N LYS A 354 36.39 -16.06 1.99
CA LYS A 354 37.33 -17.06 1.49
C LYS A 354 36.58 -18.12 0.71
N ASP A 355 37.13 -18.62 -0.39
CA ASP A 355 36.59 -19.78 -1.09
C ASP A 355 36.78 -21.09 -0.29
N ASP A 356 36.31 -22.20 -0.85
CA ASP A 356 36.40 -23.54 -0.27
C ASP A 356 37.84 -24.09 -0.17
N LYS A 357 38.81 -23.41 -0.79
CA LYS A 357 40.25 -23.71 -0.76
C LYS A 357 41.04 -22.72 0.10
N GLY A 358 40.38 -21.75 0.72
CA GLY A 358 40.99 -20.72 1.56
C GLY A 358 41.53 -19.50 0.81
N GLY A 359 41.31 -19.40 -0.50
CA GLY A 359 41.65 -18.22 -1.33
C GLY A 359 40.72 -17.05 -1.01
N SER A 360 41.24 -15.82 -0.97
CA SER A 360 40.42 -14.64 -0.68
C SER A 360 39.44 -14.35 -1.83
N VAL A 361 38.17 -14.11 -1.49
CA VAL A 361 37.14 -13.68 -2.43
C VAL A 361 36.79 -12.24 -2.13
N THR A 362 36.91 -11.38 -3.14
CA THR A 362 36.50 -9.97 -3.03
C THR A 362 35.12 -9.80 -3.64
N ILE A 363 34.20 -9.17 -2.92
CA ILE A 363 32.95 -8.70 -3.51
C ILE A 363 33.26 -7.44 -4.32
N ASP A 364 32.69 -7.30 -5.51
CA ASP A 364 32.85 -6.07 -6.29
C ASP A 364 32.27 -4.85 -5.55
N LYS A 365 32.91 -3.70 -5.73
CA LYS A 365 32.47 -2.45 -5.08
C LYS A 365 31.01 -2.13 -5.40
N GLU A 366 30.61 -2.32 -6.65
CA GLU A 366 29.24 -2.08 -7.10
C GLU A 366 28.22 -2.94 -6.34
N PHE A 367 28.54 -4.20 -6.05
CA PHE A 367 27.67 -5.09 -5.26
C PHE A 367 27.54 -4.65 -3.80
N ARG A 368 28.64 -4.19 -3.19
CA ARG A 368 28.59 -3.62 -1.84
C ARG A 368 27.74 -2.35 -1.83
N ASP A 369 27.90 -1.49 -2.84
CA ASP A 369 27.14 -0.26 -2.97
C ASP A 369 25.64 -0.53 -3.16
N LEU A 370 25.26 -1.55 -3.96
CA LEU A 370 23.87 -2.01 -4.10
C LEU A 370 23.28 -2.46 -2.75
N ARG A 371 24.02 -3.30 -2.01
CA ARG A 371 23.59 -3.81 -0.69
C ARG A 371 23.44 -2.69 0.33
N ASP A 372 24.43 -1.82 0.44
CA ASP A 372 24.45 -0.75 1.44
C ASP A 372 23.57 0.44 1.02
N GLY A 373 23.19 0.51 -0.26
CA GLY A 373 22.20 1.42 -0.82
C GLY A 373 20.78 1.16 -0.35
N ILE A 374 20.43 -0.07 0.04
CA ILE A 374 19.03 -0.45 0.33
C ILE A 374 18.36 0.43 1.40
N VAL A 375 19.12 0.80 2.43
CA VAL A 375 18.60 1.59 3.56
C VAL A 375 18.77 3.10 3.37
N LYS A 376 19.42 3.52 2.28
CA LYS A 376 19.57 4.94 1.95
C LYS A 376 18.25 5.46 1.39
N ILE A 377 17.85 6.64 1.86
CA ILE A 377 16.75 7.38 1.24
C ILE A 377 17.39 8.25 0.16
N PRO A 378 17.14 7.98 -1.14
CA PRO A 378 17.59 8.86 -2.18
C PRO A 378 16.83 10.18 -2.12
N PRO A 379 17.45 11.28 -2.56
CA PRO A 379 16.73 12.53 -2.79
C PRO A 379 15.77 12.35 -3.98
N GLU A 380 14.47 12.32 -3.68
CA GLU A 380 13.31 12.53 -4.57
C GLU A 380 12.87 11.40 -5.56
N ASP A 381 11.53 11.32 -5.68
CA ASP A 381 10.62 10.64 -6.64
C ASP A 381 10.80 9.19 -7.11
N ASN A 382 11.84 8.46 -6.74
CA ASN A 382 11.99 7.04 -7.11
C ASN A 382 11.67 6.09 -5.92
N PRO A 383 10.92 4.98 -6.10
CA PRO A 383 10.81 3.95 -5.10
C PRO A 383 12.18 3.48 -4.60
N THR A 384 12.39 3.69 -3.30
CA THR A 384 13.61 3.26 -2.63
C THR A 384 13.68 1.74 -2.59
N ASP A 385 14.89 1.22 -2.66
CA ASP A 385 15.18 -0.19 -2.42
C ASP A 385 14.62 -0.67 -1.06
N LEU A 386 14.50 0.23 -0.07
CA LEU A 386 13.97 -0.06 1.26
C LEU A 386 12.58 -0.70 1.22
N ALA A 387 11.65 -0.09 0.47
CA ALA A 387 10.28 -0.60 0.34
C ALA A 387 10.18 -1.68 -0.75
N LEU A 388 10.95 -1.54 -1.83
CA LEU A 388 10.92 -2.47 -2.96
C LEU A 388 11.45 -3.86 -2.60
N THR A 389 12.49 -3.96 -1.76
CA THR A 389 13.00 -5.25 -1.27
C THR A 389 11.90 -6.06 -0.59
N SER A 390 11.12 -5.40 0.26
CA SER A 390 10.05 -6.02 1.04
C SER A 390 8.87 -6.44 0.17
N GLY A 391 8.48 -5.58 -0.78
CA GLY A 391 7.44 -5.90 -1.76
C GLY A 391 7.88 -7.01 -2.74
N THR A 392 9.14 -7.01 -3.16
CA THR A 392 9.72 -8.07 -3.99
C THR A 392 9.72 -9.40 -3.23
N TYR A 393 10.12 -9.38 -1.96
CA TYR A 393 10.07 -10.56 -1.09
C TYR A 393 8.65 -11.12 -1.01
N TRP A 394 7.68 -10.24 -0.73
CA TRP A 394 6.27 -10.60 -0.68
C TRP A 394 5.79 -11.29 -1.97
N ALA A 395 6.18 -10.75 -3.13
CA ALA A 395 5.83 -11.31 -4.42
C ALA A 395 6.53 -12.65 -4.70
N TRP A 396 7.82 -12.78 -4.36
CA TRP A 396 8.57 -14.01 -4.60
C TRP A 396 8.18 -15.14 -3.66
N SER A 397 7.64 -14.82 -2.49
CA SER A 397 7.30 -15.81 -1.45
C SER A 397 5.87 -16.27 -1.59
N LYS A 398 5.15 -15.64 -2.52
CA LYS A 398 3.72 -15.84 -2.76
C LYS A 398 2.91 -15.55 -1.49
N ALA A 399 3.38 -14.65 -0.64
CA ALA A 399 2.74 -14.29 0.63
C ALA A 399 1.27 -13.90 0.48
N SER A 400 0.90 -13.26 -0.64
CA SER A 400 -0.51 -12.98 -0.99
C SER A 400 -1.40 -14.22 -0.94
N GLN A 401 -0.94 -15.39 -1.37
CA GLN A 401 -1.75 -16.62 -1.38
C GLN A 401 -2.19 -17.02 0.03
N TYR A 402 -1.29 -16.88 1.01
CA TYR A 402 -1.59 -17.16 2.41
C TYR A 402 -2.41 -16.03 3.06
N ALA A 403 -2.09 -14.78 2.74
CA ALA A 403 -2.83 -13.63 3.26
C ALA A 403 -4.30 -13.62 2.80
N ASP A 404 -4.58 -14.17 1.62
CA ASP A 404 -5.94 -14.27 1.08
C ASP A 404 -6.74 -15.46 1.66
N THR A 405 -6.11 -16.36 2.42
CA THR A 405 -6.83 -17.44 3.12
C THR A 405 -7.87 -16.86 4.07
N THR A 406 -9.13 -17.23 3.86
CA THR A 406 -10.22 -16.89 4.77
C THR A 406 -10.24 -17.90 5.92
N SER A 407 -9.87 -17.45 7.12
CA SER A 407 -9.90 -18.25 8.34
C SER A 407 -10.33 -17.37 9.51
N GLU A 408 -10.83 -17.98 10.58
CA GLU A 408 -11.25 -17.26 11.78
C GLU A 408 -10.07 -16.93 12.69
N ASN A 409 -10.25 -15.92 13.55
CA ASN A 409 -9.33 -15.63 14.65
C ASN A 409 -9.56 -16.65 15.77
N VAL A 410 -8.52 -17.38 16.16
CA VAL A 410 -8.59 -18.40 17.21
C VAL A 410 -7.99 -17.84 18.52
N ARG A 411 -8.86 -17.63 19.51
CA ARG A 411 -8.47 -17.16 20.85
C ARG A 411 -7.50 -18.14 21.48
N THR A 412 -6.35 -17.63 21.91
CA THR A 412 -5.27 -18.38 22.53
C THR A 412 -4.78 -17.65 23.79
N THR A 413 -4.39 -18.39 24.81
CA THR A 413 -3.86 -17.82 26.06
C THR A 413 -2.48 -18.35 26.38
N ILE A 414 -1.62 -17.50 26.94
CA ILE A 414 -0.34 -17.86 27.54
C ILE A 414 -0.38 -17.49 29.00
N THR A 415 -0.05 -18.44 29.86
CA THR A 415 0.15 -18.17 31.29
C THR A 415 1.59 -17.71 31.51
N THR A 416 1.76 -16.55 32.14
CA THR A 416 3.07 -16.05 32.58
C THR A 416 3.51 -16.78 33.84
N ASP A 417 4.80 -16.68 34.18
CA ASP A 417 5.33 -17.26 35.42
C ASP A 417 4.74 -16.59 36.68
N LYS A 418 4.22 -15.36 36.54
CA LYS A 418 3.44 -14.65 37.56
C LYS A 418 1.97 -15.11 37.65
N LYS A 419 1.60 -16.17 36.93
CA LYS A 419 0.24 -16.72 36.81
C LYS A 419 -0.78 -15.75 36.20
N GLU A 420 -0.33 -14.73 35.49
CA GLU A 420 -1.20 -13.87 34.68
C GLU A 420 -1.51 -14.56 33.36
N SER A 421 -2.77 -14.56 32.94
CA SER A 421 -3.19 -15.06 31.62
C SER A 421 -3.13 -13.93 30.59
N LEU A 422 -2.36 -14.12 29.53
CA LEU A 422 -2.24 -13.19 28.41
C LEU A 422 -2.98 -13.77 27.20
N THR A 423 -4.00 -13.05 26.72
CA THR A 423 -4.79 -13.44 25.54
C THR A 423 -4.18 -12.88 24.25
N TYR A 424 -4.13 -13.69 23.20
CA TYR A 424 -3.81 -13.30 21.82
C TYR A 424 -4.57 -14.19 20.83
N TYR A 425 -4.54 -13.87 19.54
CA TYR A 425 -5.33 -14.56 18.53
C TYR A 425 -4.44 -15.12 17.43
N THR A 426 -4.51 -16.42 17.21
CA THR A 426 -3.87 -17.04 16.04
C THR A 426 -4.81 -16.98 14.85
N HIS A 427 -4.25 -17.04 13.64
CA HIS A 427 -5.01 -17.01 12.39
C HIS A 427 -4.21 -17.75 11.32
N GLU A 428 -4.84 -18.69 10.62
CA GLU A 428 -4.16 -19.60 9.69
C GLU A 428 -3.49 -18.84 8.54
N GLY A 429 -4.26 -17.99 7.83
CA GLY A 429 -3.74 -17.20 6.72
C GLY A 429 -2.52 -16.36 7.08
N PHE A 430 -2.60 -15.60 8.18
CA PHE A 430 -1.47 -14.82 8.68
C PHE A 430 -0.31 -15.68 9.18
N GLY A 431 -0.57 -16.81 9.84
CA GLY A 431 0.46 -17.76 10.25
C GLY A 431 1.28 -18.27 9.07
N GLY A 432 0.62 -18.56 7.94
CA GLY A 432 1.27 -18.89 6.67
C GLY A 432 2.18 -17.76 6.17
N VAL A 433 1.71 -16.51 6.19
CA VAL A 433 2.54 -15.34 5.83
C VAL A 433 3.75 -15.20 6.76
N ALA A 434 3.53 -15.21 8.08
CA ALA A 434 4.59 -15.07 9.07
C ALA A 434 5.66 -16.17 8.94
N ALA A 435 5.24 -17.39 8.62
CA ALA A 435 6.12 -18.51 8.33
C ALA A 435 6.99 -18.24 7.08
N THR A 436 6.39 -17.74 5.99
CA THR A 436 7.17 -17.39 4.80
C THR A 436 8.16 -16.27 5.05
N VAL A 437 7.83 -15.27 5.87
CA VAL A 437 8.73 -14.15 6.18
C VAL A 437 9.90 -14.60 7.06
N ASN A 438 9.65 -15.40 8.09
CA ASN A 438 10.68 -15.73 9.08
C ASN A 438 11.43 -17.04 8.82
N VAL A 439 10.74 -18.07 8.31
CA VAL A 439 11.27 -19.43 8.10
C VAL A 439 11.49 -19.73 6.61
N GLY A 440 10.99 -18.87 5.71
CA GLY A 440 11.14 -19.01 4.26
C GLY A 440 10.17 -19.99 3.59
N ARG A 441 9.27 -20.61 4.36
CA ARG A 441 8.24 -21.54 3.88
C ARG A 441 7.03 -21.55 4.82
N PRO A 442 5.83 -21.90 4.36
CA PRO A 442 4.69 -22.08 5.26
C PRO A 442 4.97 -23.20 6.28
N VAL A 443 4.45 -23.02 7.50
CA VAL A 443 4.45 -24.05 8.54
C VAL A 443 3.09 -24.07 9.24
N THR A 444 2.67 -25.23 9.73
CA THR A 444 1.45 -25.39 10.54
C THR A 444 1.73 -25.24 12.03
N ASN A 445 2.98 -25.44 12.46
CA ASN A 445 3.44 -25.20 13.82
C ASN A 445 4.25 -23.90 13.89
N TYR A 446 3.65 -22.88 14.48
CA TYR A 446 4.22 -21.53 14.54
C TYR A 446 5.33 -21.36 15.60
N SER A 447 5.64 -22.38 16.41
CA SER A 447 6.69 -22.28 17.44
C SER A 447 8.09 -21.99 16.89
N SER A 448 8.32 -22.29 15.60
CA SER A 448 9.57 -21.99 14.88
C SER A 448 9.68 -20.53 14.42
N ILE A 449 8.60 -19.75 14.48
CA ILE A 449 8.56 -18.37 13.99
C ILE A 449 8.99 -17.44 15.12
N ASN A 450 10.08 -16.70 14.90
CA ASN A 450 10.57 -15.73 15.87
C ASN A 450 9.55 -14.59 16.10
N GLY A 451 9.23 -14.35 17.38
CA GLY A 451 8.30 -13.29 17.79
C GLY A 451 6.85 -13.52 17.36
N VAL A 452 6.42 -14.77 17.12
CA VAL A 452 5.11 -15.07 16.55
C VAL A 452 3.93 -14.51 17.35
N GLN A 453 4.01 -14.48 18.68
CA GLN A 453 2.94 -13.92 19.52
C GLN A 453 2.77 -12.42 19.27
N ALA A 454 3.88 -11.67 19.23
CA ALA A 454 3.87 -10.24 18.92
C ALA A 454 3.38 -9.96 17.50
N ARG A 455 3.75 -10.81 16.51
CA ARG A 455 3.21 -10.75 15.14
C ARG A 455 1.70 -10.93 15.13
N PHE A 456 1.19 -11.93 15.83
CA PHE A 456 -0.26 -12.19 15.92
C PHE A 456 -1.00 -11.03 16.57
N GLN A 457 -0.45 -10.43 17.63
CA GLN A 457 -1.06 -9.25 18.24
C GLN A 457 -1.07 -8.03 17.32
N ALA A 458 0.03 -7.80 16.58
CA ALA A 458 0.07 -6.76 15.56
C ALA A 458 -0.94 -7.01 14.44
N TYR A 459 -1.16 -8.28 14.06
CA TYR A 459 -2.17 -8.66 13.07
C TYR A 459 -3.59 -8.41 13.58
N SER A 460 -3.91 -8.78 14.82
CA SER A 460 -5.22 -8.48 15.43
C SER A 460 -5.50 -6.97 15.48
N VAL A 461 -4.52 -6.16 15.88
CA VAL A 461 -4.64 -4.69 15.85
C VAL A 461 -4.85 -4.18 14.43
N ALA A 462 -4.08 -4.70 13.47
CA ALA A 462 -4.23 -4.31 12.07
C ALA A 462 -5.60 -4.69 11.48
N GLN A 463 -6.18 -5.83 11.88
CA GLN A 463 -7.55 -6.18 11.51
C GLN A 463 -8.56 -5.14 12.04
N VAL A 464 -8.43 -4.71 13.29
CA VAL A 464 -9.32 -3.68 13.87
C VAL A 464 -9.26 -2.35 13.11
N VAL A 465 -8.07 -1.97 12.65
CA VAL A 465 -7.87 -0.70 11.93
C VAL A 465 -8.31 -0.80 10.46
N LEU A 466 -8.08 -1.95 9.80
CA LEU A 466 -8.20 -2.07 8.36
C LEU A 466 -9.49 -2.76 7.88
N PHE A 467 -10.15 -3.55 8.72
CA PHE A 467 -11.33 -4.34 8.33
C PHE A 467 -12.58 -3.61 8.78
N ASP A 468 -13.64 -3.67 7.98
CA ASP A 468 -14.92 -3.03 8.34
C ASP A 468 -15.61 -3.74 9.52
N THR A 469 -15.53 -5.08 9.57
CA THR A 469 -16.18 -5.92 10.59
C THR A 469 -15.29 -7.10 11.01
N PRO A 470 -14.17 -6.86 11.71
CA PRO A 470 -13.36 -7.95 12.25
C PRO A 470 -14.10 -8.62 13.41
N GLU A 471 -13.83 -9.92 13.62
CA GLU A 471 -14.46 -10.69 14.70
C GLU A 471 -13.41 -11.45 15.49
N PHE A 472 -13.53 -11.36 16.83
CA PHE A 472 -12.64 -12.01 17.78
C PHE A 472 -13.46 -12.73 18.83
N PRO A 473 -13.33 -14.06 18.98
CA PRO A 473 -14.01 -14.79 20.06
C PRO A 473 -13.43 -14.41 21.44
N HIS A 474 -14.28 -14.20 22.43
CA HIS A 474 -13.91 -13.89 23.82
C HIS A 474 -14.22 -15.07 24.74
N ALA A 475 -13.74 -15.00 25.99
CA ALA A 475 -13.95 -16.05 26.98
C ALA A 475 -15.43 -16.33 27.33
N ASP A 476 -16.34 -15.39 27.04
CA ASP A 476 -17.78 -15.53 27.23
C ASP A 476 -18.49 -16.30 26.11
N GLY A 477 -17.74 -16.76 25.10
CA GLY A 477 -18.25 -17.50 23.95
C GLY A 477 -18.85 -16.61 22.84
N LYS A 478 -18.75 -15.29 22.95
CA LYS A 478 -19.22 -14.34 21.92
C LYS A 478 -18.06 -13.75 21.12
N SER A 479 -18.35 -13.25 19.93
CA SER A 479 -17.39 -12.53 19.09
C SER A 479 -17.61 -11.02 19.20
N TYR A 480 -16.51 -10.28 19.29
CA TYR A 480 -16.49 -8.82 19.37
C TYR A 480 -15.56 -8.22 18.31
N PRO A 481 -15.78 -6.97 17.90
CA PRO A 481 -14.89 -6.29 16.95
C PRO A 481 -13.54 -5.89 17.54
N LEU A 482 -13.43 -5.85 18.87
CA LEU A 482 -12.17 -5.58 19.58
C LEU A 482 -11.63 -6.89 20.20
N PRO A 483 -10.35 -7.24 20.01
CA PRO A 483 -9.75 -8.39 20.66
C PRO A 483 -9.70 -8.22 22.18
N GLU A 484 -9.84 -9.32 22.92
CA GLU A 484 -9.79 -9.32 24.38
C GLU A 484 -8.44 -8.78 24.89
N GLY A 485 -8.48 -7.82 25.82
CA GLY A 485 -7.27 -7.25 26.43
C GLY A 485 -6.45 -6.32 25.53
N VAL A 486 -6.96 -5.94 24.36
CA VAL A 486 -6.30 -5.00 23.44
C VAL A 486 -6.90 -3.60 23.57
N THR A 487 -6.04 -2.61 23.79
CA THR A 487 -6.38 -1.18 23.67
C THR A 487 -5.75 -0.65 22.38
N LEU A 488 -6.55 0.02 21.56
CA LEU A 488 -6.06 0.69 20.35
C LEU A 488 -5.42 2.02 20.69
N ARG A 489 -4.35 2.34 19.98
CA ARG A 489 -3.79 3.69 20.01
C ARG A 489 -4.79 4.66 19.39
N LYS A 490 -4.86 5.87 19.92
CA LYS A 490 -5.65 6.95 19.32
C LYS A 490 -4.94 7.48 18.07
N SER A 491 -5.71 7.85 17.06
CA SER A 491 -5.21 8.71 15.98
C SER A 491 -4.81 10.05 16.59
N THR A 492 -3.51 10.34 16.63
CA THR A 492 -2.97 11.64 17.06
C THR A 492 -2.76 12.58 15.90
#